data_AF-H0PXW3-F1
#
_entry.id   AF-H0PXW3-F1
#
_cell.length_a   1.000
_cell.length_b   1.000
_cell.length_c   1.000
_cell.angle_alpha   90.00
_cell.angle_beta   90.00
_cell.angle_gamma   90.00
#
_symmetry.space_group_name_H-M   'P 1'
#
loop_
_entity.id
_entity.type
_entity.pdbx_description
1 polymer ?
#
loop_
_entity_poly.entity_id
_entity_poly.type
_entity_poly.pdbx_seq_one_letter_code
_entity_poly.pdbx_strand_id
1 'polypeptide(L)'
;MARANLKLSVEFEFDLDAPEAFLQASHEKLCKAMQELLGNMVLQGMPTVTAKQLGKAGVTIVSHHHHLDVVSTAAVALPREALVAAGPHLTDEELEQLSRRTAGRAPLQGAELARFLRRHALTLVPDFRTLPCVVVGKLSSGRDASLRGRLNLTNGSVVLDEQDRHNRLQPNQDALRVDVSGTPASLRATCAGNTLSGPVIEVALTELAVHRDPLVAAWQQTG
;
A
#
# COMPACT_ATOMS: atom_id res chain seq x y z
N MET A 1 5.45 13.00 -45.41
CA MET A 1 4.58 11.88 -44.98
C MET A 1 4.65 11.78 -43.47
N ALA A 2 3.52 11.79 -42.77
CA ALA A 2 3.49 11.66 -41.32
C ALA A 2 3.88 10.24 -40.91
N ARG A 3 4.98 10.08 -40.17
CA ARG A 3 5.33 8.81 -39.53
C ARG A 3 4.44 8.66 -38.29
N ALA A 4 3.50 7.73 -38.32
CA ALA A 4 2.74 7.34 -37.14
C ALA A 4 3.51 6.23 -36.41
N ASN A 5 3.95 6.51 -35.18
CA ASN A 5 4.50 5.47 -34.31
C ASN A 5 3.33 4.72 -33.67
N LEU A 6 3.29 3.41 -33.88
CA LEU A 6 2.27 2.53 -33.31
C LEU A 6 2.86 1.74 -32.16
N LYS A 7 2.11 1.62 -31.06
CA LYS A 7 2.44 0.71 -29.95
C LYS A 7 1.56 -0.53 -30.07
N LEU A 8 2.19 -1.68 -30.28
CA LEU A 8 1.55 -2.99 -30.31
C LEU A 8 1.95 -3.76 -29.06
N SER A 9 0.95 -4.25 -28.30
CA SER A 9 1.14 -5.19 -27.21
C SER A 9 0.46 -6.51 -27.58
N VAL A 10 1.18 -7.62 -27.44
CA VAL A 10 0.65 -8.98 -27.64
C VAL A 10 1.01 -9.79 -26.40
N GLU A 11 0.00 -10.32 -25.72
CA GLU A 11 0.13 -11.04 -24.45
C GLU A 11 -0.26 -12.50 -24.64
N PHE A 12 0.54 -13.39 -24.04
CA PHE A 12 0.30 -14.83 -24.03
C PHE A 12 0.25 -15.28 -22.58
N GLU A 13 -0.82 -15.97 -22.21
CA GLU A 13 -1.01 -16.55 -20.89
C GLU A 13 -0.89 -18.07 -20.99
N PHE A 14 -0.19 -18.68 -20.04
CA PHE A 14 0.06 -20.10 -20.00
C PHE A 14 -0.34 -20.64 -18.63
N ASP A 15 -1.25 -21.61 -18.61
CA ASP A 15 -1.51 -22.43 -17.44
C ASP A 15 -0.46 -23.52 -17.35
N LEU A 16 0.36 -23.47 -16.30
CA LEU A 16 1.50 -24.37 -16.12
C LEU A 16 1.21 -25.35 -14.99
N ASP A 17 1.36 -26.64 -15.27
CA ASP A 17 1.53 -27.65 -14.24
C ASP A 17 3.02 -27.72 -13.86
N ALA A 18 3.35 -27.44 -12.60
CA ALA A 18 4.72 -27.25 -12.14
C ALA A 18 5.03 -28.14 -10.93
N PRO A 19 6.27 -28.64 -10.78
CA PRO A 19 6.67 -29.44 -9.62
C PRO A 19 6.49 -28.68 -8.30
N GLU A 20 6.25 -29.40 -7.19
CA GLU A 20 6.04 -28.80 -5.86
C GLU A 20 7.16 -27.84 -5.41
N ALA A 21 8.39 -28.07 -5.88
CA ALA A 21 9.54 -27.20 -5.61
C ALA A 21 9.31 -25.74 -6.04
N PHE A 22 8.43 -25.48 -7.00
CA PHE A 22 8.05 -24.14 -7.46
C PHE A 22 6.95 -23.52 -6.59
N LEU A 23 6.12 -24.31 -5.91
CA LEU A 23 4.96 -23.81 -5.16
C LEU A 23 5.34 -22.93 -3.96
N GLN A 24 6.53 -23.14 -3.40
CA GLN A 24 7.04 -22.42 -2.21
C GLN A 24 8.06 -21.33 -2.55
N ALA A 25 8.39 -21.15 -3.84
CA ALA A 25 9.35 -20.14 -4.26
C ALA A 25 8.71 -18.74 -4.24
N SER A 26 9.49 -17.72 -3.86
CA SER A 26 9.06 -16.33 -4.03
C SER A 26 8.89 -16.00 -5.51
N HIS A 27 8.03 -15.03 -5.82
CA HIS A 27 7.80 -14.57 -7.18
C HIS A 27 9.09 -14.24 -7.95
N GLU A 28 10.06 -13.56 -7.33
CA GLU A 28 11.35 -13.27 -7.98
C GLU A 28 12.13 -14.55 -8.35
N LYS A 29 12.13 -15.56 -7.47
CA LYS A 29 12.78 -16.84 -7.74
C LYS A 29 12.04 -17.62 -8.83
N LEU A 30 10.71 -17.57 -8.84
CA LEU A 30 9.88 -18.15 -9.88
C LEU A 30 10.16 -17.52 -11.25
N CYS A 31 10.12 -16.19 -11.33
CA CYS A 31 10.42 -15.47 -12.56
C CYS A 31 11.83 -15.77 -13.05
N LYS A 32 12.83 -15.77 -12.16
CA LYS A 32 14.20 -16.10 -12.53
C LYS A 32 14.33 -17.54 -13.06
N ALA A 33 13.74 -18.51 -12.38
CA ALA A 33 13.78 -19.90 -12.81
C ALA A 33 13.05 -20.11 -14.14
N MET A 34 11.88 -19.48 -14.35
CA MET A 34 11.18 -19.53 -15.62
C MET A 34 11.95 -18.83 -16.74
N GLN A 35 12.62 -17.72 -16.45
CA GLN A 35 13.48 -17.03 -17.42
C GLN A 35 14.65 -17.93 -17.87
N GLU A 36 15.28 -18.64 -16.93
CA GLU A 36 16.35 -19.60 -17.21
C GLU A 36 15.84 -20.79 -18.04
N LEU A 37 14.65 -21.33 -17.73
CA LEU A 37 14.04 -22.45 -18.44
C LEU A 37 13.59 -22.09 -19.87
N LEU A 38 12.95 -20.93 -20.05
CA LEU A 38 12.52 -20.44 -21.37
C LEU A 38 13.74 -20.09 -22.25
N GLY A 39 14.80 -19.57 -21.63
CA GLY A 39 16.07 -19.25 -22.27
C GLY A 39 15.97 -18.21 -23.39
N ASN A 40 17.10 -18.01 -24.07
CA ASN A 40 17.20 -17.01 -25.14
C ASN A 40 16.30 -17.32 -26.34
N MET A 41 15.99 -18.60 -26.58
CA MET A 41 15.22 -19.01 -27.76
C MET A 41 13.80 -18.44 -27.74
N VAL A 42 13.12 -18.46 -26.60
CA VAL A 42 11.77 -17.88 -26.48
C VAL A 42 11.83 -16.35 -26.42
N LEU A 43 12.73 -15.82 -25.59
CA LEU A 43 12.83 -14.36 -25.35
C LEU A 43 13.29 -13.57 -26.58
N GLN A 44 14.11 -14.16 -27.46
CA GLN A 44 14.56 -13.54 -28.70
C GLN A 44 13.80 -14.04 -29.95
N GLY A 45 13.17 -15.21 -29.88
CA GLY A 45 12.43 -15.79 -30.99
C GLY A 45 11.17 -14.99 -31.33
N MET A 46 10.41 -14.58 -30.30
CA MET A 46 9.16 -13.83 -30.48
C MET A 46 9.35 -12.47 -31.18
N PRO A 47 10.31 -11.61 -30.77
CA PRO A 47 10.63 -10.40 -31.52
C PRO A 47 11.03 -10.68 -32.98
N THR A 48 11.81 -11.73 -33.21
CA THR A 48 12.32 -12.09 -34.54
C THR A 48 11.19 -12.49 -35.49
N VAL A 49 10.26 -13.35 -35.02
CA VAL A 49 9.10 -13.78 -35.82
C VAL A 49 8.17 -12.59 -36.08
N THR A 50 7.93 -11.75 -35.08
CA THR A 50 7.06 -10.56 -35.20
C THR A 50 7.64 -9.57 -36.21
N ALA A 51 8.94 -9.27 -36.12
CA ALA A 51 9.64 -8.41 -37.08
C ALA A 51 9.54 -8.95 -38.51
N LYS A 52 9.70 -10.27 -38.69
CA LYS A 52 9.60 -10.91 -40.02
C LYS A 52 8.21 -10.78 -40.61
N GLN A 53 7.14 -10.95 -39.82
CA GLN A 53 5.77 -10.86 -40.34
C GLN A 53 5.36 -9.41 -40.61
N LEU A 54 5.65 -8.49 -39.68
CA LEU A 54 5.36 -7.06 -39.85
C LEU A 54 6.16 -6.44 -41.00
N GLY A 55 7.41 -6.90 -41.20
CA GLY A 55 8.27 -6.44 -42.29
C GLY A 55 7.70 -6.74 -43.68
N LYS A 56 6.89 -7.80 -43.85
CA LYS A 56 6.17 -8.07 -45.12
C LYS A 56 5.19 -6.95 -45.49
N ALA A 57 4.71 -6.20 -44.51
CA ALA A 57 3.83 -5.05 -44.68
C ALA A 57 4.58 -3.70 -44.58
N GLY A 58 5.92 -3.71 -44.58
CA GLY A 58 6.73 -2.50 -44.46
C GLY A 58 6.77 -1.89 -43.05
N VAL A 59 6.33 -2.63 -42.02
CA VAL A 59 6.37 -2.19 -40.62
C VAL A 59 7.66 -2.70 -39.96
N THR A 60 8.44 -1.78 -39.39
CA THR A 60 9.72 -2.09 -38.73
C THR A 60 9.60 -1.97 -37.23
N ILE A 61 10.07 -2.97 -36.49
CA ILE A 61 10.22 -2.90 -35.03
C ILE A 61 11.46 -2.07 -34.70
N VAL A 62 11.27 -1.00 -33.94
CA VAL A 62 12.36 -0.08 -33.53
C VAL A 62 12.89 -0.36 -32.12
N SER A 63 12.08 -0.98 -31.28
CA SER A 63 12.44 -1.43 -29.94
C SER A 63 11.49 -2.53 -29.48
N HIS A 64 11.92 -3.34 -28.52
CA HIS A 64 11.07 -4.30 -27.83
C HIS A 64 11.48 -4.40 -26.37
N HIS A 65 10.52 -4.73 -25.52
CA HIS A 65 10.73 -5.08 -24.12
C HIS A 65 9.93 -6.36 -23.87
N HIS A 66 10.47 -7.28 -23.07
CA HIS A 66 9.71 -8.42 -22.59
C HIS A 66 9.44 -8.23 -21.10
N HIS A 67 8.27 -8.66 -20.68
CA HIS A 67 7.88 -8.74 -19.29
C HIS A 67 7.58 -10.21 -18.99
N LEU A 68 8.21 -10.74 -17.94
CA LEU A 68 7.94 -12.08 -17.45
C LEU A 68 7.32 -11.93 -16.06
N ASP A 69 6.15 -12.52 -15.89
CA ASP A 69 5.40 -12.55 -14.64
C ASP A 69 4.94 -13.98 -14.42
N VAL A 70 5.23 -14.53 -13.24
CA VAL A 70 4.89 -15.90 -12.88
C VAL A 70 4.24 -15.84 -11.51
N VAL A 71 2.95 -16.17 -11.45
CA VAL A 71 2.17 -16.14 -10.21
C VAL A 71 1.76 -17.57 -9.87
N SER A 72 2.06 -17.99 -8.64
CA SER A 72 1.53 -19.25 -8.13
C SER A 72 0.02 -19.08 -7.89
N THR A 73 -0.79 -19.85 -8.62
CA THR A 73 -2.25 -19.89 -8.46
C THR A 73 -2.67 -20.63 -7.18
N ALA A 74 -1.77 -21.43 -6.60
CA ALA A 74 -1.94 -22.12 -5.33
C ALA A 74 -1.44 -21.31 -4.12
N ALA A 75 -1.09 -20.02 -4.31
CA ALA A 75 -0.55 -19.20 -3.23
C ALA A 75 -1.52 -19.08 -2.06
N VAL A 76 -1.01 -19.35 -0.85
CA VAL A 76 -1.77 -19.26 0.39
C VAL A 76 -2.26 -17.81 0.59
N ALA A 77 -3.53 -17.66 0.94
CA ALA A 77 -4.09 -16.36 1.29
C ALA A 77 -3.32 -15.74 2.45
N LEU A 78 -2.98 -14.47 2.33
CA LEU A 78 -2.26 -13.74 3.38
C LEU A 78 -3.14 -13.63 4.64
N PRO A 79 -2.57 -13.77 5.85
CA PRO A 79 -3.32 -13.58 7.08
C PRO A 79 -3.97 -12.21 7.14
N ARG A 80 -5.26 -12.15 7.51
CA ARG A 80 -6.02 -10.89 7.62
C ARG A 80 -5.32 -9.88 8.52
N GLU A 81 -4.72 -10.33 9.61
CA GLU A 81 -3.96 -9.49 10.55
C GLU A 81 -2.81 -8.73 9.87
N ALA A 82 -2.08 -9.39 8.96
CA ALA A 82 -0.99 -8.75 8.22
C ALA A 82 -1.50 -7.69 7.24
N LEU A 83 -2.66 -7.94 6.61
CA LEU A 83 -3.31 -6.99 5.71
C LEU A 83 -3.83 -5.77 6.48
N VAL A 84 -4.50 -5.99 7.63
CA VAL A 84 -4.99 -4.93 8.53
C VAL A 84 -3.84 -4.09 9.06
N ALA A 85 -2.74 -4.71 9.51
CA ALA A 85 -1.57 -3.99 9.99
C ALA A 85 -0.93 -3.10 8.90
N ALA A 86 -0.94 -3.55 7.64
CA ALA A 86 -0.39 -2.80 6.52
C ALA A 86 -1.35 -1.69 6.01
N GLY A 87 -2.65 -1.92 6.06
CA GLY A 87 -3.69 -1.04 5.53
C GLY A 87 -4.85 -0.83 6.49
N PRO A 88 -4.63 -0.26 7.69
CA PRO A 88 -5.71 -0.09 8.68
C PRO A 88 -6.82 0.88 8.22
N HIS A 89 -6.56 1.68 7.19
CA HIS A 89 -7.53 2.59 6.58
C HIS A 89 -8.42 1.94 5.53
N LEU A 90 -8.08 0.74 5.05
CA LEU A 90 -8.80 0.06 3.98
C LEU A 90 -10.09 -0.55 4.52
N THR A 91 -11.15 -0.54 3.70
CA THR A 91 -12.40 -1.28 3.97
C THR A 91 -12.19 -2.78 3.82
N ASP A 92 -13.18 -3.60 4.18
CA ASP A 92 -13.07 -5.06 4.06
C ASP A 92 -12.93 -5.50 2.60
N GLU A 93 -13.71 -4.91 1.69
CA GLU A 93 -13.62 -5.15 0.24
C GLU A 93 -12.24 -4.78 -0.32
N GLU A 94 -11.66 -3.68 0.18
CA GLU A 94 -10.33 -3.22 -0.21
C GLU A 94 -9.22 -4.11 0.36
N LEU A 95 -9.36 -4.62 1.58
CA LEU A 95 -8.43 -5.61 2.13
C LEU A 95 -8.45 -6.90 1.30
N GLU A 96 -9.63 -7.35 0.86
CA GLU A 96 -9.72 -8.48 -0.06
C GLU A 96 -9.06 -8.17 -1.40
N GLN A 97 -9.26 -6.96 -1.94
CA GLN A 97 -8.61 -6.55 -3.18
C GLN A 97 -7.09 -6.49 -3.02
N LEU A 98 -6.60 -6.01 -1.88
CA LEU A 98 -5.17 -6.04 -1.53
C LEU A 98 -4.66 -7.48 -1.50
N SER A 99 -5.38 -8.39 -0.82
CA SER A 99 -5.03 -9.81 -0.76
C SER A 99 -4.94 -10.42 -2.16
N ARG A 100 -5.94 -10.18 -3.03
CA ARG A 100 -5.94 -10.69 -4.42
C ARG A 100 -4.79 -10.12 -5.25
N ARG A 101 -4.49 -8.82 -5.14
CA ARG A 101 -3.42 -8.16 -5.92
C ARG A 101 -2.01 -8.58 -5.49
N THR A 102 -1.86 -9.06 -4.27
CA THR A 102 -0.56 -9.43 -3.68
C THR A 102 -0.35 -10.93 -3.58
N ALA A 103 -1.40 -11.72 -3.84
CA ALA A 103 -1.34 -13.18 -3.88
C ALA A 103 -0.24 -13.66 -4.85
N GLY A 104 0.54 -14.64 -4.39
CA GLY A 104 1.65 -15.23 -5.17
C GLY A 104 2.86 -14.32 -5.41
N ARG A 105 2.77 -13.03 -5.07
CA ARG A 105 3.87 -12.04 -5.22
C ARG A 105 4.45 -11.56 -3.89
N ALA A 106 3.69 -11.69 -2.81
CA ALA A 106 4.10 -11.24 -1.49
C ALA A 106 5.36 -12.01 -0.99
N PRO A 107 6.33 -11.33 -0.38
CA PRO A 107 7.43 -11.97 0.33
C PRO A 107 6.92 -12.91 1.43
N LEU A 108 7.70 -13.93 1.80
CA LEU A 108 7.22 -14.99 2.71
C LEU A 108 6.82 -14.48 4.10
N GLN A 109 7.58 -13.56 4.71
CA GLN A 109 7.29 -13.01 6.05
C GLN A 109 8.21 -11.86 6.45
N GLY A 110 7.90 -11.21 7.58
CA GLY A 110 8.76 -10.22 8.24
C GLY A 110 8.61 -8.79 7.74
N ALA A 111 9.64 -7.97 8.00
CA ALA A 111 9.62 -6.54 7.69
C ALA A 111 9.45 -6.25 6.18
N GLU A 112 9.96 -7.15 5.33
CA GLU A 112 9.83 -7.01 3.88
C GLU A 112 8.39 -7.21 3.42
N LEU A 113 7.69 -8.22 3.97
CA LEU A 113 6.26 -8.42 3.73
C LEU A 113 5.46 -7.19 4.19
N ALA A 114 5.72 -6.68 5.40
CA ALA A 114 5.03 -5.50 5.91
C ALA A 114 5.21 -4.28 4.98
N ARG A 115 6.45 -4.00 4.53
CA ARG A 115 6.74 -2.92 3.59
C ARG A 115 6.10 -3.14 2.22
N PHE A 116 6.10 -4.38 1.73
CA PHE A 116 5.46 -4.75 0.47
C PHE A 116 3.96 -4.49 0.53
N LEU A 117 3.25 -5.07 1.50
CA LEU A 117 1.81 -4.89 1.68
C LEU A 117 1.45 -3.42 1.90
N ARG A 118 2.26 -2.69 2.68
CA ARG A 118 2.03 -1.26 2.93
C ARG A 118 2.06 -0.44 1.66
N ARG A 119 3.04 -0.66 0.78
CA ARG A 119 3.12 0.04 -0.51
C ARG A 119 1.90 -0.25 -1.38
N HIS A 120 1.49 -1.51 -1.46
CA HIS A 120 0.32 -1.91 -2.24
C HIS A 120 -0.99 -1.37 -1.64
N ALA A 121 -1.13 -1.33 -0.31
CA ALA A 121 -2.27 -0.73 0.37
C ALA A 121 -2.40 0.76 0.04
N LEU A 122 -1.29 1.51 0.09
CA LEU A 122 -1.26 2.94 -0.23
C LEU A 122 -1.56 3.25 -1.70
N THR A 123 -1.25 2.32 -2.62
CA THR A 123 -1.57 2.48 -4.05
C THR A 123 -3.03 2.14 -4.34
N LEU A 124 -3.68 1.36 -3.47
CA LEU A 124 -5.06 0.92 -3.67
C LEU A 124 -6.04 2.08 -3.51
N VAL A 125 -5.81 2.93 -2.49
CA VAL A 125 -6.62 4.10 -2.18
C VAL A 125 -5.68 5.31 -2.09
N PRO A 126 -5.60 6.15 -3.12
CA PRO A 126 -4.72 7.32 -3.12
C PRO A 126 -5.24 8.45 -2.22
N ASP A 127 -6.53 8.43 -1.89
CA ASP A 127 -7.17 9.49 -1.11
C ASP A 127 -6.89 9.36 0.39
N PHE A 128 -6.70 10.51 1.04
CA PHE A 128 -6.55 10.56 2.49
C PHE A 128 -7.90 10.40 3.19
N ARG A 129 -8.02 9.35 3.98
CA ARG A 129 -9.20 9.11 4.83
C ARG A 129 -9.00 9.81 6.16
N THR A 130 -9.84 10.79 6.45
CA THR A 130 -9.73 11.58 7.67
C THR A 130 -10.99 11.55 8.50
N LEU A 131 -10.82 11.49 9.83
CA LEU A 131 -11.89 11.59 10.80
C LEU A 131 -11.67 12.78 11.73
N PRO A 132 -12.72 13.53 12.11
CA PRO A 132 -12.63 14.51 13.18
C PRO A 132 -12.19 13.84 14.49
N CYS A 133 -11.32 14.51 15.25
CA CYS A 133 -10.80 14.00 16.50
C CYS A 133 -10.48 15.14 17.48
N VAL A 134 -10.25 14.75 18.73
CA VAL A 134 -9.82 15.62 19.80
C VAL A 134 -8.52 15.07 20.39
N VAL A 135 -7.50 15.89 20.45
CA VAL A 135 -6.20 15.57 21.04
C VAL A 135 -6.20 16.02 22.48
N VAL A 136 -6.03 15.08 23.41
CA VAL A 136 -6.00 15.33 24.85
C VAL A 136 -4.59 15.14 25.36
N GLY A 137 -4.04 16.15 26.04
CA GLY A 137 -2.70 16.10 26.61
C GLY A 137 -2.34 17.37 27.34
N LYS A 138 -1.05 17.57 27.60
CA LYS A 138 -0.49 18.73 28.30
C LYS A 138 0.19 19.69 27.34
N LEU A 139 -0.07 20.97 27.51
CA LEU A 139 0.66 22.06 26.86
C LEU A 139 2.07 22.16 27.44
N SER A 140 2.98 22.84 26.73
CA SER A 140 4.32 23.16 27.24
C SER A 140 4.30 24.00 28.53
N SER A 141 3.18 24.66 28.84
CA SER A 141 2.96 25.35 30.11
C SER A 141 2.60 24.43 31.29
N GLY A 142 2.40 23.13 31.04
CA GLY A 142 1.99 22.14 32.05
C GLY A 142 0.47 22.04 32.26
N ARG A 143 -0.31 22.93 31.66
CA ARG A 143 -1.79 22.88 31.69
C ARG A 143 -2.32 21.78 30.77
N ASP A 144 -3.38 21.11 31.21
CA ASP A 144 -4.13 20.19 30.37
C ASP A 144 -4.84 20.94 29.25
N ALA A 145 -4.92 20.31 28.07
CA ALA A 145 -5.55 20.85 26.88
C ALA A 145 -6.29 19.77 26.10
N SER A 146 -7.30 20.25 25.37
CA SER A 146 -8.12 19.49 24.46
C SER A 146 -8.15 20.26 23.14
N LEU A 147 -7.50 19.74 22.11
CA LEU A 147 -7.26 20.42 20.84
C LEU A 147 -8.03 19.71 19.73
N ARG A 148 -8.76 20.45 18.90
CA ARG A 148 -9.53 19.87 17.80
C ARG A 148 -8.65 19.67 16.57
N GLY A 149 -8.93 18.61 15.83
CA GLY A 149 -8.25 18.35 14.57
C GLY A 149 -8.85 17.18 13.79
N ARG A 150 -8.09 16.72 12.81
CA ARG A 150 -8.46 15.59 11.96
C ARG A 150 -7.36 14.54 11.97
N LEU A 151 -7.73 13.31 12.33
CA LEU A 151 -6.86 12.14 12.26
C LEU A 151 -6.89 11.59 10.83
N ASN A 152 -5.72 11.43 10.23
CA ASN A 152 -5.56 10.74 8.96
C ASN A 152 -5.36 9.24 9.20
N LEU A 153 -6.35 8.43 8.84
CA LEU A 153 -6.32 6.98 9.02
C LEU A 153 -5.28 6.32 8.10
N THR A 154 -4.93 6.97 6.98
CA THR A 154 -3.96 6.43 6.03
C THR A 154 -2.57 6.36 6.65
N ASN A 155 -2.10 7.41 7.33
CA ASN A 155 -0.72 7.52 7.82
C ASN A 155 -0.57 7.78 9.33
N GLY A 156 -1.69 7.98 10.06
CA GLY A 156 -1.68 8.25 11.50
C GLY A 156 -1.38 9.69 11.91
N SER A 157 -1.16 10.62 10.97
CA SER A 157 -0.92 12.02 11.32
C SER A 157 -2.20 12.71 11.77
N VAL A 158 -2.11 13.57 12.79
CA VAL A 158 -3.21 14.46 13.18
C VAL A 158 -2.90 15.89 12.73
N VAL A 159 -3.85 16.50 12.02
CA VAL A 159 -3.77 17.90 11.63
C VAL A 159 -4.73 18.70 12.50
N LEU A 160 -4.19 19.61 13.31
CA LEU A 160 -5.02 20.48 14.16
C LEU A 160 -5.77 21.54 13.34
N ASP A 161 -6.93 21.92 13.87
CA ASP A 161 -7.72 23.03 13.36
C ASP A 161 -7.00 24.37 13.59
N GLU A 162 -7.29 25.37 12.78
CA GLU A 162 -6.57 26.65 12.76
C GLU A 162 -6.52 27.35 14.13
N GLN A 163 -7.59 27.24 14.90
CA GLN A 163 -7.71 27.82 16.25
C GLN A 163 -6.70 27.21 17.23
N ASP A 164 -6.35 25.94 17.03
CA ASP A 164 -5.52 25.17 17.97
C ASP A 164 -4.07 24.98 17.50
N ARG A 165 -3.74 25.32 16.26
CA ARG A 165 -2.37 25.16 15.69
C ARG A 165 -1.29 25.93 16.45
N HIS A 166 -1.64 27.04 17.10
CA HIS A 166 -0.70 27.87 17.85
C HIS A 166 -0.36 27.29 19.22
N ASN A 167 -1.12 26.29 19.68
CA ASN A 167 -0.87 25.63 20.96
C ASN A 167 0.35 24.73 20.84
N ARG A 168 1.24 24.78 21.84
CA ARG A 168 2.40 23.89 21.92
C ARG A 168 2.17 22.83 22.97
N LEU A 169 2.23 21.57 22.54
CA LEU A 169 2.18 20.41 23.42
C LEU A 169 3.55 20.12 24.01
N GLN A 170 3.56 19.54 25.21
CA GLN A 170 4.77 18.97 25.79
C GLN A 170 5.22 17.79 24.91
N PRO A 171 6.49 17.76 24.45
CA PRO A 171 7.01 16.64 23.68
C PRO A 171 7.13 15.39 24.56
N ASN A 172 7.01 14.21 23.94
CA ASN A 172 7.24 12.90 24.59
C ASN A 172 6.46 12.67 25.90
N GLN A 173 5.22 13.16 25.97
CA GLN A 173 4.35 12.87 27.11
C GLN A 173 3.64 11.52 26.91
N ASP A 174 3.64 10.67 27.94
CA ASP A 174 2.97 9.35 27.89
C ASP A 174 1.44 9.45 27.88
N ALA A 175 0.90 10.61 28.27
CA ALA A 175 -0.53 10.85 28.43
C ALA A 175 -1.24 11.35 27.16
N LEU A 176 -0.52 11.54 26.04
CA LEU A 176 -1.13 12.11 24.83
C LEU A 176 -2.08 11.08 24.18
N ARG A 177 -3.33 11.47 24.02
CA ARG A 177 -4.38 10.64 23.42
C ARG A 177 -5.10 11.38 22.31
N VAL A 178 -5.61 10.60 21.35
CA VAL A 178 -6.46 11.08 20.26
C VAL A 178 -7.80 10.35 20.36
N ASP A 179 -8.82 11.10 20.77
CA ASP A 179 -10.19 10.61 20.85
C ASP A 179 -10.88 10.88 19.52
N VAL A 180 -11.35 9.83 18.84
CA VAL A 180 -11.92 9.94 17.49
C VAL A 180 -13.43 10.10 17.55
N SER A 181 -13.93 11.22 17.02
CA SER A 181 -15.35 11.58 17.05
C SER A 181 -16.21 10.52 16.37
N GLY A 182 -17.34 10.17 17.00
CA GLY A 182 -18.25 9.14 16.48
C GLY A 182 -17.80 7.71 16.74
N THR A 183 -16.71 7.50 17.50
CA THR A 183 -16.22 6.17 17.88
C THR A 183 -15.92 6.11 19.38
N PRO A 184 -15.86 4.90 19.97
CA PRO A 184 -15.32 4.71 21.32
C PRO A 184 -13.77 4.66 21.33
N ALA A 185 -13.09 4.89 20.21
CA ALA A 185 -11.64 4.73 20.11
C ALA A 185 -10.90 5.92 20.74
N SER A 186 -10.00 5.60 21.68
CA SER A 186 -9.04 6.53 22.29
C SER A 186 -7.64 6.00 22.02
N LEU A 187 -6.93 6.65 21.12
CA LEU A 187 -5.69 6.16 20.53
C LEU A 187 -4.48 6.78 21.23
N ARG A 188 -3.47 5.97 21.55
CA ARG A 188 -2.19 6.51 22.02
C ARG A 188 -1.50 7.28 20.89
N ALA A 189 -1.03 8.47 21.21
CA ALA A 189 -0.33 9.32 20.26
C ALA A 189 1.01 9.79 20.84
N THR A 190 1.89 10.22 19.95
CA THR A 190 3.15 10.88 20.29
C THR A 190 3.18 12.29 19.70
N CYS A 191 3.93 13.17 20.35
CA CYS A 191 4.22 14.50 19.83
C CYS A 191 5.71 14.54 19.48
N ALA A 192 6.02 14.45 18.18
CA ALA A 192 7.39 14.41 17.67
C ALA A 192 8.08 15.79 17.72
N GLY A 193 7.33 16.84 18.06
CA GLY A 193 7.84 18.20 18.18
C GLY A 193 6.80 19.22 17.73
N ASN A 194 7.28 20.42 17.42
CA ASN A 194 6.44 21.50 16.93
C ASN A 194 7.06 22.09 15.65
N THR A 195 6.23 22.29 14.64
CA THR A 195 6.58 22.99 13.39
C THR A 195 6.03 24.41 13.40
N LEU A 196 6.28 25.17 12.34
CA LEU A 196 5.64 26.48 12.11
C LEU A 196 4.11 26.36 12.01
N SER A 197 3.60 25.21 11.56
CA SER A 197 2.17 24.91 11.41
C SER A 197 1.53 24.27 12.67
N GLY A 198 2.28 24.12 13.76
CA GLY A 198 1.79 23.56 15.02
C GLY A 198 2.46 22.24 15.43
N PRO A 199 1.95 21.57 16.48
CA PRO A 199 2.50 20.32 17.00
C PRO A 199 2.37 19.19 15.98
N VAL A 200 3.41 18.36 15.88
CA VAL A 200 3.42 17.16 15.02
C VAL A 200 2.96 15.98 15.86
N ILE A 201 1.70 15.62 15.68
CA ILE A 201 1.03 14.57 16.45
C ILE A 201 0.85 13.34 15.56
N GLU A 202 1.30 12.19 16.04
CA GLU A 202 1.29 10.94 15.29
C GLU A 202 0.68 9.81 16.13
N VAL A 203 -0.18 9.03 15.49
CA VAL A 203 -0.70 7.77 16.00
C VAL A 203 -0.02 6.64 15.23
N ALA A 204 0.52 5.65 15.94
CA ALA A 204 1.18 4.52 15.29
C ALA A 204 0.18 3.71 14.45
N LEU A 205 0.61 3.19 13.29
CA LEU A 205 -0.25 2.36 12.44
C LEU A 205 -0.73 1.09 13.15
N THR A 206 0.06 0.55 14.08
CA THR A 206 -0.34 -0.58 14.92
C THR A 206 -1.50 -0.22 15.84
N GLU A 207 -1.54 1.01 16.35
CA GLU A 207 -2.66 1.50 17.17
C GLU A 207 -3.93 1.65 16.31
N LEU A 208 -3.80 2.21 15.10
CA LEU A 208 -4.92 2.28 14.15
C LEU A 208 -5.45 0.90 13.77
N ALA A 209 -4.57 -0.08 13.59
CA ALA A 209 -4.93 -1.45 13.24
C ALA A 209 -5.77 -2.11 14.34
N VAL A 210 -5.42 -1.92 15.62
CA VAL A 210 -6.18 -2.43 16.78
C VAL A 210 -7.61 -1.86 16.80
N HIS A 211 -7.77 -0.60 16.41
CA HIS A 211 -9.05 0.10 16.40
C HIS A 211 -9.69 0.20 15.01
N ARG A 212 -9.25 -0.60 14.04
CA ARG A 212 -9.63 -0.45 12.63
C ARG A 212 -11.13 -0.40 12.44
N ASP A 213 -11.85 -1.42 12.91
CA ASP A 213 -13.26 -1.61 12.56
C ASP A 213 -14.14 -0.43 12.98
N PRO A 214 -14.09 0.07 14.23
CA PRO A 214 -14.85 1.27 14.59
C PRO A 214 -14.41 2.53 13.83
N LEU A 215 -13.12 2.68 13.51
CA LEU A 215 -12.61 3.82 12.74
C LEU A 215 -13.10 3.80 11.29
N VAL A 216 -13.01 2.67 10.61
CA VAL A 216 -13.48 2.51 9.22
C VAL A 216 -14.98 2.70 9.14
N ALA A 217 -15.75 2.12 10.08
CA ALA A 217 -17.19 2.28 10.12
C ALA A 217 -17.62 3.75 10.30
N ALA A 218 -16.98 4.48 11.20
CA ALA A 218 -17.26 5.91 11.38
C ALA A 218 -16.90 6.72 10.12
N TRP A 219 -15.77 6.41 9.48
CA TRP A 219 -15.37 7.09 8.25
C TRP A 219 -16.40 6.88 7.14
N GLN A 220 -16.87 5.65 6.93
CA GLN A 220 -17.91 5.33 5.94
C GLN A 220 -19.25 6.03 6.19
N GLN A 221 -19.54 6.44 7.44
CA GLN A 221 -20.76 7.19 7.78
C GLN A 221 -20.61 8.71 7.60
N THR A 222 -19.39 9.22 7.66
CA THR A 222 -19.08 10.65 7.45
C THR A 222 -18.69 11.02 6.03
N GLY A 223 -18.39 10.01 5.19
CA GLY A 223 -17.99 10.16 3.78
C GLY A 223 -19.13 10.38 2.82
#